data_AF-K5VRY2-F1
#
_entry.id   AF-K5VRY2-F1
#
_cell.length_a   1.000
_cell.length_b   1.000
_cell.length_c   1.000
_cell.angle_alpha   90.00
_cell.angle_beta   90.00
_cell.angle_gamma   90.00
#
_symmetry.space_group_name_H-M   'P 1'
#
loop_
_entity.id
_entity.type
_entity.pdbx_description
1 polymer ?
#
loop_
_entity_poly.entity_id
_entity_poly.type
_entity_poly.pdbx_seq_one_letter_code
_entity_poly.pdbx_strand_id
1 'polypeptide(L)'
;SLPSVKQEMEGISNIIGAINEDHGRSLVELVRIEDAEARVNATLNAMKSSDIIHLACHGCQDGTQPLDSHLILSDGVLCLREILSAELSSAKFGFLSACQTATGDLELVNESFHLAGGLLAAGLKGAIGTLWSIADEDAPEVAGEVYKAIVTKDGVDLEKAAEGLQTAVRKMREKNLPPHRWIPFIHVGI
;
A
#
# COMPACT_ATOMS: atom_id res chain seq x y z
N SER A 1 16.44 -0.33 0.25
CA SER A 1 15.25 0.06 -0.54
C SER A 1 15.62 0.52 -1.94
N LEU A 2 14.76 0.26 -2.93
CA LEU A 2 14.89 0.76 -4.30
C LEU A 2 14.77 2.31 -4.33
N PRO A 3 15.37 3.00 -5.32
CA PRO A 3 15.26 4.46 -5.44
C PRO A 3 13.80 4.97 -5.53
N SER A 4 12.93 4.23 -6.25
CA SER A 4 11.50 4.54 -6.38
C SER A 4 10.77 4.53 -5.04
N VAL A 5 11.03 3.52 -4.20
CA VAL A 5 10.45 3.41 -2.85
C VAL A 5 10.85 4.62 -2.00
N LYS A 6 12.09 5.10 -2.10
CA LYS A 6 12.52 6.30 -1.36
C LYS A 6 11.77 7.53 -1.83
N GLN A 7 11.64 7.71 -3.15
CA GLN A 7 10.89 8.82 -3.74
C GLN A 7 9.41 8.80 -3.33
N GLU A 8 8.79 7.61 -3.32
CA GLU A 8 7.40 7.43 -2.88
C GLU A 8 7.22 7.83 -1.41
N MET A 9 8.05 7.30 -0.52
CA MET A 9 7.98 7.59 0.91
C MET A 9 8.27 9.07 1.22
N GLU A 10 9.21 9.69 0.50
CA GLU A 10 9.45 11.13 0.58
C GLU A 10 8.24 11.94 0.11
N GLY A 11 7.61 11.54 -1.00
CA GLY A 11 6.40 12.17 -1.51
C GLY A 11 5.25 12.17 -0.49
N ILE A 12 5.01 11.02 0.15
CA ILE A 12 4.00 10.86 1.20
C ILE A 12 4.36 11.74 2.42
N SER A 13 5.62 11.70 2.85
CA SER A 13 6.10 12.50 3.99
C SER A 13 5.90 14.00 3.76
N ASN A 14 6.16 14.49 2.54
CA ASN A 14 5.98 15.89 2.17
C ASN A 14 4.50 16.30 2.18
N ILE A 15 3.59 15.44 1.70
CA ILE A 15 2.14 15.70 1.73
C ILE A 15 1.66 15.84 3.18
N ILE A 16 2.05 14.89 4.05
CA ILE A 16 1.68 14.91 5.46
C ILE A 16 2.29 16.12 6.19
N GLY A 17 3.57 16.40 5.94
CA GLY A 17 4.28 17.55 6.51
C GLY A 17 3.61 18.88 6.17
N ALA A 18 3.27 19.10 4.90
CA ALA A 18 2.61 20.33 4.45
C ALA A 18 1.24 20.54 5.14
N ILE A 19 0.47 19.47 5.35
CA ILE A 19 -0.82 19.55 6.04
C ILE A 19 -0.67 19.85 7.53
N ASN A 20 0.30 19.24 8.19
CA ASN A 20 0.60 19.49 9.60
C ASN A 20 1.12 20.93 9.83
N GLU A 21 1.94 21.44 8.92
CA GLU A 21 2.42 22.83 8.94
C GLU A 21 1.28 23.84 8.79
N ASP A 22 0.36 23.65 7.83
CA ASP A 22 -0.79 24.54 7.60
C ASP A 22 -1.70 24.69 8.84
N HIS A 23 -1.77 23.65 9.69
CA HIS A 23 -2.62 23.63 10.88
C HIS A 23 -1.91 24.01 12.19
N GLY A 24 -0.58 24.15 12.18
CA GLY A 24 0.21 24.40 13.38
C GLY A 24 0.14 23.28 14.44
N ARG A 25 -0.35 22.08 14.07
CA ARG A 25 -0.41 20.88 14.92
C ARG A 25 -0.34 19.61 14.06
N SER A 26 0.09 18.51 14.67
CA SER A 26 0.11 17.20 14.00
C SER A 26 -1.32 16.66 13.83
N LEU A 27 -1.89 16.79 12.63
CA LEU A 27 -3.17 16.19 12.25
C LEU A 27 -3.00 14.73 11.86
N VAL A 28 -1.88 14.39 11.23
CA VAL A 28 -1.53 13.03 10.81
C VAL A 28 -0.15 12.69 11.34
N GLU A 29 -0.08 11.62 12.13
CA GLU A 29 1.19 11.05 12.60
C GLU A 29 1.70 10.04 11.56
N LEU A 30 2.98 10.16 11.20
CA LEU A 30 3.65 9.26 10.26
C LEU A 30 4.67 8.40 11.00
N VAL A 31 4.43 7.09 11.02
CA VAL A 31 5.41 6.10 11.45
C VAL A 31 6.10 5.55 10.22
N ARG A 32 7.42 5.77 10.10
CA ARG A 32 8.24 5.27 8.99
C ARG A 32 9.19 4.20 9.49
N ILE A 33 9.12 3.03 8.86
CA ILE A 33 10.03 1.91 9.12
C ILE A 33 10.64 1.50 7.78
N GLU A 34 11.98 1.53 7.69
CA GLU A 34 12.68 1.32 6.42
C GLU A 34 14.03 0.62 6.61
N ASP A 35 14.55 0.08 5.50
CA ASP A 35 15.87 -0.55 5.42
C ASP A 35 16.12 -1.52 6.59
N ALA A 36 17.17 -1.30 7.39
CA ALA A 36 17.52 -2.21 8.49
C ALA A 36 16.47 -2.26 9.61
N GLU A 37 15.68 -1.20 9.79
CA GLU A 37 14.65 -1.11 10.82
C GLU A 37 13.36 -1.83 10.44
N ALA A 38 13.18 -2.16 9.16
CA ALA A 38 12.02 -2.90 8.61
C ALA A 38 12.05 -4.37 9.01
N ARG A 39 12.05 -4.63 10.31
CA ARG A 39 12.05 -5.95 10.94
C ARG A 39 10.64 -6.47 11.14
N VAL A 40 10.45 -7.79 11.11
CA VAL A 40 9.13 -8.44 11.25
C VAL A 40 8.34 -7.90 12.45
N ASN A 41 8.92 -7.92 13.64
CA ASN A 41 8.24 -7.46 14.86
C ASN A 41 7.95 -5.95 14.86
N ALA A 42 8.87 -5.13 14.34
CA ALA A 42 8.70 -3.67 14.30
C ALA A 42 7.57 -3.30 13.33
N THR A 43 7.57 -3.89 12.13
CA THR A 43 6.53 -3.72 11.12
C THR A 43 5.17 -4.17 11.65
N LEU A 44 5.08 -5.37 12.23
CA LEU A 44 3.81 -5.88 12.73
C LEU A 44 3.24 -5.05 13.88
N ASN A 45 4.09 -4.56 14.79
CA ASN A 45 3.65 -3.68 15.87
C ASN A 45 3.14 -2.33 15.33
N ALA A 46 3.83 -1.73 14.36
CA ALA A 46 3.38 -0.50 13.73
C ALA A 46 2.03 -0.70 13.04
N MET A 47 1.86 -1.79 12.28
CA MET A 47 0.59 -2.13 11.63
C MET A 47 -0.59 -2.20 12.62
N LYS A 48 -0.38 -2.72 13.84
CA LYS A 48 -1.43 -2.78 14.87
C LYS A 48 -1.84 -1.41 15.41
N SER A 49 -0.91 -0.45 15.39
CA SER A 49 -1.12 0.90 15.93
C SER A 49 -1.49 1.95 14.89
N SER A 50 -1.60 1.60 13.61
CA SER A 50 -1.82 2.55 12.51
C SER A 50 -3.20 2.40 11.88
N ASP A 51 -3.85 3.53 11.55
CA ASP A 51 -5.11 3.55 10.79
C ASP A 51 -4.90 3.24 9.30
N ILE A 52 -3.76 3.65 8.75
CA ILE A 52 -3.36 3.43 7.36
C ILE A 52 -2.04 2.67 7.36
N ILE A 53 -1.97 1.60 6.56
CA ILE A 53 -0.77 0.81 6.35
C ILE A 53 -0.29 1.05 4.91
N HIS A 54 0.92 1.57 4.73
CA HIS A 54 1.57 1.69 3.43
C HIS A 54 2.73 0.72 3.34
N LEU A 55 2.73 -0.17 2.35
CA LEU A 55 3.74 -1.20 2.18
C LEU A 55 4.41 -1.05 0.81
N ALA A 56 5.58 -0.42 0.81
CA ALA A 56 6.46 -0.29 -0.34
C ALA A 56 7.68 -1.22 -0.19
N CYS A 57 7.47 -2.52 -0.34
CA CYS A 57 8.50 -3.55 -0.14
C CYS A 57 8.32 -4.72 -1.12
N HIS A 58 9.25 -5.67 -1.13
CA HIS A 58 9.07 -6.87 -1.95
C HIS A 58 8.06 -7.81 -1.31
N GLY A 59 7.10 -8.28 -2.10
CA GLY A 59 6.16 -9.33 -1.71
C GLY A 59 6.37 -10.58 -2.56
N CYS A 60 6.02 -11.73 -2.00
CA CYS A 60 5.95 -13.00 -2.71
C CYS A 60 4.55 -13.58 -2.52
N GLN A 61 3.91 -14.00 -3.62
CA GLN A 61 2.63 -14.71 -3.61
C GLN A 61 2.92 -16.20 -3.77
N ASP A 62 2.41 -17.02 -2.86
CA ASP A 62 2.47 -18.47 -2.98
C ASP A 62 1.11 -18.99 -3.48
N GLY A 63 1.04 -19.32 -4.77
CA GLY A 63 -0.17 -19.81 -5.41
C GLY A 63 -0.60 -21.21 -4.97
N THR A 64 0.27 -21.97 -4.29
CA THR A 64 -0.04 -23.31 -3.76
C THR A 64 -0.53 -23.23 -2.32
N GLN A 65 0.11 -22.37 -1.52
CA GLN A 65 -0.21 -22.12 -0.12
C GLN A 65 -0.43 -20.61 0.10
N PRO A 66 -1.63 -20.07 -0.17
CA PRO A 66 -1.92 -18.64 -0.09
C PRO A 66 -1.48 -17.95 1.20
N LEU A 67 -1.60 -18.64 2.35
CA LEU A 67 -1.21 -18.12 3.66
C LEU A 67 0.31 -17.99 3.87
N ASP A 68 1.11 -18.67 3.04
CA ASP A 68 2.58 -18.56 2.97
C ASP A 68 3.05 -17.34 2.16
N SER A 69 2.14 -16.67 1.43
CA SER A 69 2.43 -15.38 0.81
C SER A 69 2.96 -14.40 1.85
N HIS A 70 4.00 -13.64 1.52
CA HIS A 70 4.75 -12.90 2.52
C HIS A 70 5.37 -11.61 2.00
N LEU A 71 5.66 -10.70 2.93
CA LEU A 71 6.50 -9.53 2.72
C LEU A 71 7.94 -9.86 3.10
N ILE A 72 8.90 -9.43 2.29
CA ILE A 72 10.33 -9.59 2.58
C ILE A 72 10.79 -8.38 3.39
N LEU A 73 11.30 -8.66 4.58
CA LEU A 73 11.72 -7.69 5.59
C LEU A 73 13.22 -7.88 5.92
N SER A 74 13.80 -6.98 6.70
CA SER A 74 15.25 -6.92 6.91
C SER A 74 15.82 -8.13 7.67
N ASP A 75 15.01 -8.75 8.53
CA ASP A 75 15.39 -9.89 9.37
C ASP A 75 14.61 -11.17 9.07
N GLY A 76 13.80 -11.19 8.00
CA GLY A 76 13.01 -12.36 7.64
C GLY A 76 11.85 -12.03 6.72
N VAL A 77 10.80 -12.84 6.82
CA VAL A 77 9.57 -12.67 6.06
C VAL A 77 8.40 -12.51 7.02
N LEU A 78 7.43 -11.66 6.66
CA LEU A 78 6.16 -11.54 7.38
C LEU A 78 5.07 -12.19 6.52
N CYS A 79 4.63 -13.38 6.92
CA CYS A 79 3.64 -14.16 6.20
C CYS A 79 2.22 -13.63 6.43
N LEU A 80 1.36 -13.89 5.46
CA LEU A 80 -0.05 -13.53 5.53
C LEU A 80 -0.75 -14.17 6.73
N ARG A 81 -0.40 -15.42 7.09
CA ARG A 81 -0.91 -16.06 8.32
C ARG A 81 -0.66 -15.22 9.57
N GLU A 82 0.48 -14.54 9.65
CA GLU A 82 0.90 -13.76 10.82
C GLU A 82 0.15 -12.44 10.85
N ILE A 83 -0.04 -11.82 9.68
CA ILE A 83 -0.88 -10.62 9.49
C ILE A 83 -2.33 -10.90 9.91
N LEU A 84 -2.91 -12.02 9.48
CA LEU A 84 -4.27 -12.43 9.85
C LEU A 84 -4.40 -12.72 11.35
N SER A 85 -3.37 -13.30 11.96
CA SER A 85 -3.33 -13.60 13.40
C SER A 85 -3.04 -12.36 14.26
N ALA A 86 -2.61 -11.25 13.66
CA ALA A 86 -2.14 -10.08 14.38
C ALA A 86 -3.27 -9.18 14.90
N GLU A 87 -4.52 -9.41 14.47
CA GLU A 87 -5.69 -8.59 14.79
C GLU A 87 -5.42 -7.09 14.55
N LEU A 88 -5.51 -6.65 13.30
CA LEU A 88 -5.24 -5.27 12.91
C LEU A 88 -6.44 -4.34 13.19
N SER A 89 -6.94 -4.34 14.44
CA SER A 89 -8.19 -3.68 14.84
C SER A 89 -8.22 -2.17 14.58
N SER A 90 -7.06 -1.52 14.56
CA SER A 90 -6.92 -0.09 14.29
C SER A 90 -6.86 0.22 12.79
N ALA A 91 -6.35 -0.71 11.99
CA ALA A 91 -6.09 -0.48 10.57
C ALA A 91 -7.40 -0.49 9.77
N LYS A 92 -7.63 0.61 9.06
CA LYS A 92 -8.82 0.81 8.23
C LYS A 92 -8.50 0.69 6.75
N PHE A 93 -7.29 1.07 6.35
CA PHE A 93 -6.90 1.13 4.95
C PHE A 93 -5.47 0.66 4.69
N GLY A 94 -5.26 -0.01 3.56
CA GLY A 94 -3.97 -0.55 3.13
C GLY A 94 -3.59 -0.07 1.74
N PHE A 95 -2.40 0.49 1.58
CA PHE A 95 -1.82 0.78 0.28
C PHE A 95 -0.63 -0.15 0.03
N LEU A 96 -0.77 -1.05 -0.94
CA LEU A 96 0.22 -2.05 -1.30
C LEU A 96 1.00 -1.58 -2.54
N SER A 97 2.12 -0.89 -2.30
CA SER A 97 3.03 -0.42 -3.33
C SER A 97 4.16 -1.42 -3.59
N ALA A 98 3.78 -2.65 -3.92
CA ALA A 98 4.74 -3.73 -3.98
C ALA A 98 4.60 -4.50 -5.30
N CYS A 99 5.70 -4.54 -6.03
CA CYS A 99 5.85 -5.39 -7.21
C CYS A 99 5.60 -6.84 -6.79
N GLN A 100 4.67 -7.50 -7.47
CA GLN A 100 4.15 -8.85 -7.17
C GLN A 100 3.08 -8.98 -6.07
N THR A 101 2.36 -7.92 -5.71
CA THR A 101 1.24 -8.07 -4.74
C THR A 101 -0.04 -8.70 -5.28
N ALA A 102 -0.11 -9.01 -6.58
CA ALA A 102 -1.23 -9.80 -7.13
C ALA A 102 -0.92 -10.62 -8.39
N THR A 103 0.35 -10.95 -8.66
CA THR A 103 0.66 -11.84 -9.78
C THR A 103 0.19 -13.25 -9.45
N GLY A 104 -1.03 -13.58 -9.87
CA GLY A 104 -1.45 -14.96 -10.03
C GLY A 104 -0.59 -15.59 -11.12
N ASP A 105 -0.14 -16.81 -10.87
CA ASP A 105 0.55 -17.60 -11.88
C ASP A 105 -0.38 -17.74 -13.11
N LEU A 106 0.15 -17.66 -14.33
CA LEU A 106 -0.68 -17.67 -15.55
C LEU A 106 -1.42 -19.01 -15.77
N GLU A 107 -1.08 -20.05 -15.01
CA GLU A 107 -1.81 -21.33 -14.94
C GLU A 107 -2.83 -21.40 -13.79
N LEU A 108 -2.83 -20.43 -12.87
CA LEU A 108 -3.72 -20.34 -11.71
C LEU A 108 -4.48 -19.01 -11.75
N VAL A 109 -5.52 -18.97 -12.57
CA VAL A 109 -6.42 -17.82 -12.79
C VAL A 109 -7.20 -17.39 -11.54
N ASN A 110 -6.94 -17.92 -10.34
CA ASN A 110 -7.97 -17.85 -9.29
C ASN A 110 -7.84 -16.77 -8.22
N GLU A 111 -6.69 -16.21 -7.86
CA GLU A 111 -6.63 -15.45 -6.60
C GLU A 111 -5.60 -14.30 -6.60
N SER A 112 -5.73 -13.33 -7.53
CA SER A 112 -5.07 -12.01 -7.50
C SER A 112 -5.43 -11.14 -6.26
N PHE A 113 -5.81 -11.80 -5.17
CA PHE A 113 -6.43 -11.30 -3.95
C PHE A 113 -5.69 -11.77 -2.69
N HIS A 114 -4.54 -12.46 -2.75
CA HIS A 114 -4.01 -13.06 -1.51
C HIS A 114 -3.54 -12.04 -0.49
N LEU A 115 -2.71 -11.06 -0.84
CA LEU A 115 -2.22 -10.09 0.16
C LEU A 115 -3.21 -8.95 0.42
N ALA A 116 -3.78 -8.36 -0.63
CA ALA A 116 -4.81 -7.32 -0.49
C ALA A 116 -6.08 -7.87 0.18
N GLY A 117 -6.60 -9.00 -0.31
CA GLY A 117 -7.71 -9.70 0.32
C GLY A 117 -7.35 -10.25 1.70
N GLY A 118 -6.10 -10.65 1.91
CA GLY A 118 -5.56 -11.02 3.21
C GLY A 118 -5.60 -9.88 4.23
N LEU A 119 -5.25 -8.65 3.82
CA LEU A 119 -5.40 -7.47 4.67
C LEU A 119 -6.86 -7.14 4.97
N LEU A 120 -7.75 -7.26 3.98
CA LEU A 120 -9.19 -7.12 4.21
C LEU A 120 -9.71 -8.18 5.20
N ALA A 121 -9.27 -9.42 5.05
CA ALA A 121 -9.58 -10.51 5.98
C ALA A 121 -8.96 -10.29 7.38
N ALA A 122 -7.85 -9.53 7.48
CA ALA A 122 -7.26 -9.10 8.75
C ALA A 122 -8.01 -7.93 9.41
N GLY A 123 -9.07 -7.40 8.77
CA GLY A 123 -9.97 -6.40 9.34
C GLY A 123 -9.95 -5.02 8.66
N LEU A 124 -9.12 -4.83 7.63
CA LEU A 124 -9.10 -3.57 6.89
C LEU A 124 -10.41 -3.39 6.10
N LYS A 125 -10.89 -2.14 6.01
CA LYS A 125 -12.13 -1.79 5.31
C LYS A 125 -11.92 -1.55 3.82
N GLY A 126 -10.73 -1.06 3.46
CA GLY A 126 -10.34 -0.80 2.08
C GLY A 126 -8.87 -1.08 1.84
N ALA A 127 -8.52 -1.38 0.60
CA ALA A 127 -7.14 -1.50 0.17
C ALA A 127 -6.97 -1.06 -1.30
N ILE A 128 -5.80 -0.49 -1.60
CA ILE A 128 -5.29 -0.32 -2.96
C ILE A 128 -4.11 -1.26 -3.16
N GLY A 129 -4.07 -1.94 -4.31
CA GLY A 129 -2.97 -2.79 -4.71
C GLY A 129 -2.89 -2.92 -6.23
N THR A 130 -2.01 -3.80 -6.71
CA THR A 130 -1.73 -3.96 -8.15
C THR A 130 -1.94 -5.40 -8.60
N LEU A 131 -2.77 -5.63 -9.64
CA LEU A 131 -3.04 -6.94 -10.27
C LEU A 131 -1.80 -7.64 -10.86
N TRP A 132 -0.77 -6.89 -11.24
CA TRP A 132 0.51 -7.42 -11.73
C TRP A 132 1.63 -6.40 -11.49
N SER A 133 2.87 -6.76 -11.84
CA SER A 133 4.03 -5.89 -11.69
C SER A 133 3.86 -4.57 -12.45
N ILE A 134 4.07 -3.47 -11.74
CA ILE A 134 4.03 -2.11 -12.28
C ILE A 134 5.46 -1.62 -12.59
N ALA A 135 5.57 -0.53 -13.35
CA ALA A 135 6.87 0.14 -13.48
C ALA A 135 7.20 0.89 -12.18
N ASP A 136 8.46 0.82 -11.75
CA ASP A 136 8.94 1.46 -10.51
C ASP A 136 8.59 2.96 -10.42
N GLU A 137 8.54 3.65 -11.56
CA GLU A 137 8.23 5.08 -11.63
C GLU A 137 6.72 5.40 -11.49
N ASP A 138 5.83 4.41 -11.63
CA ASP A 138 4.37 4.58 -11.48
C ASP A 138 3.94 4.63 -10.02
N ALA A 139 4.60 3.84 -9.16
CA ALA A 139 4.25 3.73 -7.74
C ALA A 139 4.24 5.10 -7.01
N PRO A 140 5.31 5.92 -7.09
CA PRO A 140 5.32 7.25 -6.45
C PRO A 140 4.21 8.18 -6.97
N GLU A 141 3.88 8.09 -8.25
CA GLU A 141 2.83 8.93 -8.86
C GLU A 141 1.45 8.54 -8.34
N VAL A 142 1.13 7.24 -8.36
CA VAL A 142 -0.18 6.75 -7.89
C VAL A 142 -0.35 6.97 -6.40
N ALA A 143 0.66 6.65 -5.60
CA ALA A 143 0.63 6.92 -4.17
C ALA A 143 0.48 8.42 -3.90
N GLY A 144 1.23 9.28 -4.60
CA GLY A 144 1.12 10.73 -4.44
C GLY A 144 -0.29 11.26 -4.68
N GLU A 145 -0.99 10.78 -5.71
CA GLU A 145 -2.37 11.20 -6.00
C GLU A 145 -3.39 10.66 -4.99
N VAL A 146 -3.22 9.42 -4.53
CA VAL A 146 -4.06 8.84 -3.48
C VAL A 146 -3.88 9.58 -2.15
N TYR A 147 -2.63 9.83 -1.73
CA TYR A 147 -2.36 10.53 -0.47
C TYR A 147 -2.81 11.99 -0.50
N LYS A 148 -2.70 12.69 -1.63
CA LYS A 148 -3.29 14.03 -1.78
C LYS A 148 -4.82 14.04 -1.63
N ALA A 149 -5.49 12.96 -2.04
CA ALA A 149 -6.93 12.86 -1.94
C ALA A 149 -7.39 12.55 -0.51
N ILE A 150 -6.72 11.60 0.17
CA ILE A 150 -7.13 11.14 1.52
C ILE A 150 -6.58 12.00 2.66
N VAL A 151 -5.43 12.66 2.49
CA VAL A 151 -4.86 13.55 3.51
C VAL A 151 -5.38 14.97 3.24
N THR A 152 -6.45 15.33 3.96
CA THR A 152 -7.15 16.60 3.80
C THR A 152 -6.81 17.56 4.94
N LYS A 153 -7.27 18.81 4.82
CA LYS A 153 -7.16 19.80 5.90
C LYS A 153 -7.90 19.36 7.18
N ASP A 154 -8.97 18.59 7.05
CA ASP A 154 -9.76 18.13 8.18
C ASP A 154 -9.24 16.80 8.77
N GLY A 155 -8.13 16.27 8.25
CA GLY A 155 -7.55 14.99 8.61
C GLY A 155 -7.66 13.95 7.49
N VAL A 156 -7.67 12.67 7.87
CA VAL A 156 -7.72 11.56 6.93
C VAL A 156 -9.17 11.24 6.52
N ASP A 157 -9.43 11.25 5.22
CA ASP A 157 -10.71 10.91 4.59
C ASP A 157 -10.53 9.73 3.62
N LEU A 158 -10.78 8.51 4.11
CA LEU A 158 -10.56 7.28 3.36
C LEU A 158 -11.57 7.07 2.23
N GLU A 159 -12.74 7.73 2.27
CA GLU A 159 -13.76 7.63 1.21
C GLU A 159 -13.23 8.19 -0.13
N LYS A 160 -12.19 9.04 -0.06
CA LYS A 160 -11.52 9.61 -1.23
C LYS A 160 -10.43 8.71 -1.83
N ALA A 161 -10.13 7.55 -1.25
CA ALA A 161 -9.08 6.67 -1.76
C ALA A 161 -9.34 6.23 -3.20
N ALA A 162 -10.58 5.83 -3.51
CA ALA A 162 -11.00 5.47 -4.86
C ALA A 162 -10.93 6.66 -5.84
N GLU A 163 -11.30 7.87 -5.39
CA GLU A 163 -11.19 9.09 -6.21
C GLU A 163 -9.72 9.45 -6.50
N GLY A 164 -8.85 9.32 -5.50
CA GLY A 164 -7.41 9.50 -5.66
C GLY A 164 -6.82 8.53 -6.68
N LEU A 165 -7.19 7.24 -6.60
CA LEU A 165 -6.76 6.24 -7.56
C LEU A 165 -7.28 6.54 -8.97
N GLN A 166 -8.55 6.91 -9.09
CA GLN A 166 -9.18 7.29 -10.35
C GLN A 166 -8.48 8.50 -10.99
N THR A 167 -8.04 9.46 -10.18
CA THR A 167 -7.27 10.63 -10.62
C THR A 167 -5.88 10.23 -11.12
N ALA A 168 -5.18 9.35 -10.39
CA ALA A 168 -3.89 8.81 -10.83
C ALA A 168 -3.99 8.13 -12.19
N VAL A 169 -4.95 7.22 -12.35
CA VAL A 169 -5.18 6.49 -13.61
C VAL A 169 -5.51 7.45 -14.77
N ARG A 170 -6.28 8.52 -14.51
CA ARG A 170 -6.57 9.54 -15.53
C ARG A 170 -5.30 10.27 -15.98
N LYS A 171 -4.45 10.70 -15.04
CA LYS A 171 -3.16 11.35 -15.33
C LYS A 171 -2.24 10.46 -16.16
N MET A 172 -2.16 9.17 -15.82
CA MET A 172 -1.39 8.19 -16.59
C MET A 172 -1.91 8.05 -18.03
N ARG A 173 -3.23 8.07 -18.22
CA ARG A 173 -3.86 8.02 -19.54
C ARG A 173 -3.64 9.31 -20.34
N GLU A 174 -3.67 10.47 -19.70
CA GLU A 174 -3.38 11.77 -20.32
C GLU A 174 -1.92 11.88 -20.78
N LYS A 175 -1.00 11.23 -20.06
CA LYS A 175 0.41 11.03 -20.47
C LYS A 175 0.59 10.00 -21.60
N ASN A 176 -0.51 9.42 -22.09
CA ASN A 176 -0.53 8.40 -23.12
C ASN A 176 0.28 7.14 -22.74
N LEU A 177 0.32 6.80 -21.44
CA LEU A 177 0.95 5.56 -20.98
C LEU A 177 0.13 4.34 -21.44
N PRO A 178 0.81 3.24 -21.82
CA PRO A 178 0.13 2.06 -22.30
C PRO A 178 -0.74 1.41 -21.20
N PRO A 179 -1.85 0.73 -21.57
CA PRO A 179 -2.80 0.18 -20.61
C PRO A 179 -2.21 -0.71 -19.50
N HIS A 180 -1.17 -1.48 -19.81
CA HIS A 180 -0.53 -2.35 -18.81
C HIS A 180 0.12 -1.61 -17.64
N ARG A 181 0.33 -0.28 -17.75
CA ARG A 181 0.87 0.56 -16.66
C ARG A 181 -0.19 1.04 -15.70
N TRP A 182 -1.42 1.31 -16.16
CA TRP A 182 -2.48 1.89 -15.30
C TRP A 182 -3.63 0.95 -14.98
N ILE A 183 -3.91 -0.08 -15.81
CA ILE A 183 -4.91 -1.12 -15.50
C ILE A 183 -4.60 -1.90 -14.20
N PRO A 184 -3.33 -2.23 -13.84
CA PRO A 184 -3.12 -3.10 -12.69
C PRO A 184 -3.62 -2.52 -11.37
N PHE A 185 -3.69 -1.20 -11.23
CA PHE A 185 -4.11 -0.57 -9.99
C PHE A 185 -5.60 -0.78 -9.72
N ILE A 186 -5.91 -1.35 -8.55
CA ILE A 186 -7.27 -1.62 -8.11
C ILE A 186 -7.51 -1.07 -6.70
N HIS A 187 -8.75 -0.69 -6.44
CA HIS A 187 -9.27 -0.38 -5.10
C HIS A 187 -10.31 -1.45 -4.75
N VAL A 188 -10.21 -2.02 -3.55
CA VAL A 188 -11.14 -3.03 -3.03
C VAL A 188 -11.60 -2.63 -1.64
N GLY A 189 -12.89 -2.74 -1.36
CA GLY A 189 -13.48 -2.39 -0.07
C GLY A 189 -14.31 -1.11 -0.11
N ILE A 190 -14.67 -0.60 1.08
CA ILE A 190 -15.56 0.54 1.31
C ILE A 190 -14.78 1.72 1.84
#